data_AF-A0A1P8FM34-F1
#
_entry.id   AF-A0A1P8FM34-F1
#
_cell.length_a   1.000
_cell.length_b   1.000
_cell.length_c   1.000
_cell.angle_alpha   90.00
_cell.angle_beta   90.00
_cell.angle_gamma   90.00
#
_symmetry.space_group_name_H-M   'P 1'
#
loop_
_entity.id
_entity.type
_entity.pdbx_description
1 polymer ?
#
loop_
_entity_poly.entity_id
_entity_poly.type
_entity_poly.pdbx_seq_one_letter_code
_entity_poly.pdbx_strand_id
1 'polypeptide(L)'
;MRNPITSLVLFAVLAASPAWAAHISKPGETTQPVPPTPLETNPVTYSWTGAAGTKWSNPSNWVPAGVPRSGDSLVFGENTGMGQDATAVNDLPSGLTFASVTGKGGAFTISGNPIGITGTVSADSRLNFEMPVDLGSSGHALQSVSFLAPVAGSGTLTGTASFTTPIQQPFTGTLDGMGSWILGSDLSSTRFNNARIVGYGKVGALTGSVQIQPMELDGAPATFTTGAFQADGGYLFAMLEEDMGSQIQVQGPVRVEGIRFLPQTAGDFAPVSGKVYILISNDGTDPISGTLRDYEDGTPYLEGSVLRWGAYDLRISYVGGDGNDLTVTAIKAR
;
A
#
# COMPACT_ATOMS: atom_id res chain seq x y z
N MET A 1 -48.74 -48.06 33.07
CA MET A 1 -48.12 -48.84 31.98
C MET A 1 -46.59 -48.78 32.13
N ARG A 2 -45.89 -49.79 31.62
CA ARG A 2 -44.51 -50.24 31.94
C ARG A 2 -43.35 -49.21 31.75
N ASN A 3 -42.27 -49.43 32.52
CA ASN A 3 -40.87 -48.92 32.39
C ASN A 3 -40.20 -49.28 31.02
N PRO A 4 -39.04 -48.71 30.57
CA PRO A 4 -37.76 -48.64 31.32
C PRO A 4 -36.67 -47.56 31.00
N ILE A 5 -35.72 -47.44 31.96
CA ILE A 5 -34.25 -47.18 31.99
C ILE A 5 -33.47 -46.80 30.69
N THR A 6 -32.62 -45.76 30.75
CA THR A 6 -31.22 -45.77 30.21
C THR A 6 -30.35 -44.65 30.84
N SER A 7 -29.12 -44.99 31.23
CA SER A 7 -28.16 -44.15 31.98
C SER A 7 -26.96 -43.78 31.09
N LEU A 8 -26.50 -42.53 31.18
CA LEU A 8 -25.41 -41.94 30.38
C LEU A 8 -24.10 -41.95 31.19
N VAL A 9 -23.01 -42.51 30.63
CA VAL A 9 -21.66 -42.47 31.23
C VAL A 9 -20.68 -41.82 30.26
N LEU A 10 -19.96 -40.83 30.78
CA LEU A 10 -18.88 -40.05 30.21
C LEU A 10 -17.56 -40.84 30.28
N PHE A 11 -16.74 -40.85 29.22
CA PHE A 11 -15.35 -41.32 29.31
C PHE A 11 -14.38 -40.31 28.69
N ALA A 12 -13.39 -39.93 29.49
CA ALA A 12 -12.19 -39.21 29.09
C ALA A 12 -11.18 -40.18 28.47
N VAL A 13 -10.44 -39.72 27.45
CA VAL A 13 -9.32 -40.44 26.84
C VAL A 13 -8.04 -39.68 27.14
N LEU A 14 -7.06 -40.35 27.77
CA LEU A 14 -5.67 -39.94 27.73
C LEU A 14 -4.76 -41.16 27.61
N ALA A 15 -3.93 -41.10 26.57
CA ALA A 15 -2.58 -41.64 26.39
C ALA A 15 -2.28 -43.12 26.71
N ALA A 16 -1.81 -43.85 25.69
CA ALA A 16 -0.38 -44.09 25.46
C ALA A 16 -0.19 -45.32 24.55
N SER A 17 0.67 -45.17 23.53
CA SER A 17 1.16 -46.26 22.68
C SER A 17 2.01 -47.25 23.48
N PRO A 18 2.16 -48.50 23.00
CA PRO A 18 3.50 -48.84 22.52
C PRO A 18 3.50 -49.63 21.20
N ALA A 19 4.52 -49.32 20.41
CA ALA A 19 4.92 -50.02 19.20
C ALA A 19 5.44 -51.42 19.53
N TRP A 20 4.94 -52.45 18.85
CA TRP A 20 5.65 -53.59 18.23
C TRP A 20 4.65 -54.74 18.04
N ALA A 21 4.13 -54.92 16.82
CA ALA A 21 3.41 -56.14 16.46
C ALA A 21 3.98 -56.64 15.15
N ALA A 22 4.58 -57.82 15.23
CA ALA A 22 5.25 -58.51 14.16
C ALA A 22 4.34 -58.69 12.93
N HIS A 23 4.94 -58.54 11.74
CA HIS A 23 4.41 -58.98 10.48
C HIS A 23 4.11 -60.49 10.54
N ILE A 24 2.83 -60.86 10.59
CA ILE A 24 2.36 -62.18 10.15
C ILE A 24 1.65 -61.95 8.83
N SER A 25 2.36 -62.16 7.73
CA SER A 25 1.78 -62.17 6.38
C SER A 25 0.97 -63.45 6.20
N LYS A 26 -0.32 -63.30 5.86
CA LYS A 26 -1.12 -64.41 5.32
C LYS A 26 -0.58 -64.75 3.92
N PRO A 27 -0.37 -66.03 3.57
CA PRO A 27 0.09 -66.39 2.24
C PRO A 27 -1.04 -66.18 1.23
N GLY A 28 -0.90 -65.21 0.33
CA GLY A 28 -1.78 -65.05 -0.85
C GLY A 28 -2.17 -63.63 -1.27
N GLU A 29 -1.88 -62.59 -0.49
CA GLU A 29 -2.16 -61.20 -0.91
C GLU A 29 -0.94 -60.60 -1.60
N THR A 30 -1.04 -60.40 -2.91
CA THR A 30 -0.13 -59.51 -3.65
C THR A 30 -0.28 -58.10 -3.08
N THR A 31 0.74 -57.63 -2.35
CA THR A 31 0.82 -56.24 -1.90
C THR A 31 0.86 -55.34 -3.13
N GLN A 32 -0.25 -54.65 -3.44
CA GLN A 32 -0.16 -53.52 -4.35
C GLN A 32 0.81 -52.51 -3.73
N PRO A 33 1.81 -52.01 -4.49
CA PRO A 33 2.68 -50.96 -3.97
C PRO A 33 1.80 -49.75 -3.65
N VAL A 34 1.87 -49.28 -2.41
CA VAL A 34 1.34 -47.96 -2.03
C VAL A 34 1.97 -46.96 -3.00
N PRO A 35 1.18 -46.17 -3.77
CA PRO A 35 1.76 -45.15 -4.63
C PRO A 35 2.61 -44.23 -3.74
N PRO A 36 3.83 -43.83 -4.16
CA PRO A 36 4.62 -42.90 -3.37
C PRO A 36 3.76 -41.65 -3.14
N THR A 37 3.62 -41.27 -1.88
CA THR A 37 3.13 -39.94 -1.51
C THR A 37 3.92 -38.94 -2.37
N PRO A 38 3.28 -38.01 -3.11
CA PRO A 38 4.03 -36.99 -3.82
C PRO A 38 4.99 -36.34 -2.83
N LEU A 39 6.28 -36.27 -3.16
CA LEU A 39 7.23 -35.50 -2.39
C LEU A 39 6.73 -34.05 -2.41
N GLU A 40 6.08 -33.61 -1.33
CA GLU A 40 6.00 -32.19 -1.06
C GLU A 40 7.44 -31.72 -0.85
N THR A 41 8.00 -31.12 -1.90
CA THR A 41 9.29 -30.45 -1.79
C THR A 41 9.06 -29.26 -0.88
N ASN A 42 9.70 -29.27 0.30
CA ASN A 42 9.64 -28.16 1.24
C ASN A 42 9.98 -26.84 0.52
N PRO A 43 9.27 -25.73 0.82
CA PRO A 43 9.59 -24.41 0.32
C PRO A 43 11.08 -24.09 0.47
N VAL A 44 11.69 -23.61 -0.61
CA VAL A 44 13.10 -23.20 -0.65
C VAL A 44 13.19 -21.68 -0.75
N THR A 45 14.17 -21.10 -0.06
CA THR A 45 14.55 -19.70 -0.28
C THR A 45 15.63 -19.63 -1.34
N TYR A 46 15.32 -18.98 -2.46
CA TYR A 46 16.24 -18.73 -3.57
C TYR A 46 16.72 -17.28 -3.58
N SER A 47 18.03 -17.08 -3.51
CA SER A 47 18.67 -15.77 -3.68
C SER A 47 19.13 -15.57 -5.13
N TRP A 48 18.66 -14.51 -5.76
CA TRP A 48 19.03 -14.13 -7.12
C TRP A 48 20.47 -13.63 -7.18
N THR A 49 21.26 -14.21 -8.08
CA THR A 49 22.64 -13.81 -8.36
C THR A 49 22.79 -13.13 -9.72
N GLY A 50 21.91 -13.43 -10.69
CA GLY A 50 22.01 -12.93 -12.07
C GLY A 50 23.33 -13.26 -12.79
N ALA A 51 24.13 -14.20 -12.27
CA ALA A 51 25.48 -14.47 -12.75
C ALA A 51 25.54 -15.09 -14.16
N ALA A 52 24.43 -15.68 -14.61
CA ALA A 52 24.29 -16.35 -15.90
C ALA A 52 23.16 -15.74 -16.76
N GLY A 53 22.90 -14.42 -16.59
CA GLY A 53 21.93 -13.64 -17.37
C GLY A 53 20.73 -13.18 -16.55
N THR A 54 19.66 -12.76 -17.23
CA THR A 54 18.50 -12.10 -16.57
C THR A 54 17.28 -13.01 -16.35
N LYS A 55 17.28 -14.23 -16.88
CA LYS A 55 16.11 -15.12 -16.88
C LYS A 55 15.98 -15.95 -15.60
N TRP A 56 14.78 -16.01 -15.03
CA TRP A 56 14.46 -16.82 -13.83
C TRP A 56 14.55 -18.32 -14.08
N SER A 57 14.30 -18.76 -15.32
CA SER A 57 14.39 -20.16 -15.73
C SER A 57 15.80 -20.74 -15.73
N ASN A 58 16.86 -19.90 -15.70
CA ASN A 58 18.23 -20.38 -15.64
C ASN A 58 18.63 -20.69 -14.18
N PRO A 59 18.84 -21.98 -13.81
CA PRO A 59 19.12 -22.36 -12.42
C PRO A 59 20.44 -21.80 -11.88
N SER A 60 21.38 -21.40 -12.76
CA SER A 60 22.66 -20.78 -12.37
C SER A 60 22.52 -19.32 -11.92
N ASN A 61 21.33 -18.72 -12.08
CA ASN A 61 21.03 -17.39 -11.56
C ASN A 61 20.52 -17.39 -10.11
N TRP A 62 20.41 -18.56 -9.48
CA TRP A 62 19.86 -18.70 -8.14
C TRP A 62 20.82 -19.45 -7.20
N VAL A 63 20.77 -19.10 -5.92
CA VAL A 63 21.43 -19.83 -4.83
C VAL A 63 20.37 -20.23 -3.80
N PRO A 64 20.22 -21.53 -3.47
CA PRO A 64 20.88 -22.67 -4.09
C PRO A 64 20.53 -22.79 -5.58
N ALA A 65 21.36 -23.48 -6.37
CA ALA A 65 21.11 -23.64 -7.80
C ALA A 65 19.78 -24.40 -8.03
N GLY A 66 18.89 -23.81 -8.81
CA GLY A 66 17.55 -24.35 -9.05
C GLY A 66 16.62 -23.33 -9.70
N VAL A 67 15.46 -23.79 -10.14
CA VAL A 67 14.41 -22.93 -10.70
C VAL A 67 13.31 -22.78 -9.65
N PRO A 68 12.98 -21.56 -9.21
CA PRO A 68 11.92 -21.35 -8.24
C PRO A 68 10.56 -21.87 -8.70
N ARG A 69 9.76 -22.33 -7.74
CA ARG A 69 8.43 -22.90 -7.92
C ARG A 69 7.43 -22.21 -6.98
N SER A 70 6.16 -22.55 -7.14
CA SER A 70 5.13 -22.06 -6.21
C SER A 70 5.42 -22.52 -4.80
N GLY A 71 5.23 -21.63 -3.83
CA GLY A 71 5.52 -21.83 -2.41
C GLY A 71 6.92 -21.40 -2.00
N ASP A 72 7.86 -21.22 -2.94
CA ASP A 72 9.22 -20.79 -2.63
C ASP A 72 9.29 -19.32 -2.21
N SER A 73 10.39 -18.94 -1.56
CA SER A 73 10.72 -17.57 -1.17
C SER A 73 11.83 -17.03 -2.06
N LEU A 74 11.71 -15.78 -2.50
CA LEU A 74 12.68 -15.14 -3.40
C LEU A 74 13.40 -14.00 -2.69
N VAL A 75 14.72 -13.94 -2.83
CA VAL A 75 15.56 -12.85 -2.33
C VAL A 75 16.32 -12.22 -3.49
N PHE A 76 16.24 -10.91 -3.65
CA PHE A 76 16.92 -10.14 -4.69
C PHE A 76 17.96 -9.22 -4.06
N GLY A 77 19.06 -8.98 -4.78
CA GLY A 77 20.06 -7.96 -4.44
C GLY A 77 21.02 -8.29 -3.28
N GLU A 78 20.93 -9.46 -2.66
CA GLU A 78 21.80 -9.91 -1.55
C GLU A 78 23.30 -9.98 -1.92
N ASN A 79 23.67 -10.00 -3.21
CA ASN A 79 25.05 -10.25 -3.67
C ASN A 79 25.51 -9.39 -4.86
N THR A 80 24.91 -8.22 -5.10
CA THR A 80 25.19 -7.48 -6.34
C THR A 80 26.41 -6.57 -6.20
N GLY A 81 27.57 -7.08 -6.65
CA GLY A 81 28.61 -6.24 -7.28
C GLY A 81 28.17 -5.65 -8.64
N MET A 82 26.89 -5.81 -8.99
CA MET A 82 26.24 -5.16 -10.13
C MET A 82 25.77 -3.76 -9.71
N GLY A 83 25.98 -2.78 -10.61
CA GLY A 83 25.60 -1.38 -10.38
C GLY A 83 24.12 -1.18 -10.07
N GLN A 84 23.75 0.07 -9.76
CA GLN A 84 22.58 0.44 -8.96
C GLN A 84 21.18 0.07 -9.51
N ASP A 85 21.06 -0.59 -10.66
CA ASP A 85 19.78 -1.01 -11.26
C ASP A 85 19.88 -2.42 -11.86
N ALA A 86 20.09 -3.43 -11.02
CA ALA A 86 20.11 -4.82 -11.48
C ALA A 86 18.68 -5.28 -11.85
N THR A 87 18.55 -6.01 -12.96
CA THR A 87 17.26 -6.47 -13.49
C THR A 87 17.16 -7.99 -13.47
N ALA A 88 15.95 -8.50 -13.16
CA ALA A 88 15.60 -9.90 -13.37
C ALA A 88 14.28 -9.98 -14.14
N VAL A 89 14.22 -10.89 -15.10
CA VAL A 89 13.07 -11.11 -15.97
C VAL A 89 12.47 -12.46 -15.65
N ASN A 90 11.30 -12.45 -15.02
CA ASN A 90 10.51 -13.63 -14.78
C ASN A 90 9.97 -14.18 -16.11
N ASP A 91 10.56 -15.28 -16.57
CA ASP A 91 10.12 -16.04 -17.74
C ASP A 91 9.50 -17.40 -17.35
N LEU A 92 9.24 -17.62 -16.05
CA LEU A 92 8.54 -18.81 -15.59
C LEU A 92 7.05 -18.77 -15.97
N PRO A 93 6.35 -19.92 -16.00
CA PRO A 93 4.91 -19.94 -16.28
C PRO A 93 4.12 -18.97 -15.39
N SER A 94 3.05 -18.39 -15.93
CA SER A 94 2.16 -17.54 -15.16
C SER A 94 1.39 -18.34 -14.09
N GLY A 95 0.92 -17.65 -13.06
CA GLY A 95 0.14 -18.27 -11.97
C GLY A 95 0.98 -18.86 -10.84
N LEU A 96 2.32 -18.69 -10.87
CA LEU A 96 3.16 -19.05 -9.73
C LEU A 96 2.93 -18.09 -8.57
N THR A 97 2.79 -18.66 -7.38
CA THR A 97 2.64 -17.91 -6.12
C THR A 97 3.83 -18.15 -5.21
N PHE A 98 4.49 -17.09 -4.75
CA PHE A 98 5.65 -17.20 -3.87
C PHE A 98 5.29 -16.88 -2.42
N ALA A 99 5.93 -17.56 -1.47
CA ALA A 99 5.70 -17.34 -0.05
C ALA A 99 6.21 -15.97 0.41
N SER A 100 7.31 -15.48 -0.17
CA SER A 100 7.80 -14.13 0.09
C SER A 100 8.66 -13.62 -1.06
N VAL A 101 8.76 -12.29 -1.16
CA VAL A 101 9.74 -11.62 -2.00
C VAL A 101 10.49 -10.60 -1.15
N THR A 102 11.82 -10.66 -1.16
CA THR A 102 12.66 -9.77 -0.37
C THR A 102 13.68 -9.06 -1.23
N GLY A 103 13.75 -7.73 -1.14
CA GLY A 103 14.85 -6.93 -1.71
C GLY A 103 15.90 -6.63 -0.64
N LYS A 104 17.17 -6.95 -0.91
CA LYS A 104 18.33 -6.58 -0.09
C LYS A 104 19.35 -5.88 -0.98
N GLY A 105 20.26 -5.09 -0.42
CA GLY A 105 21.37 -4.50 -1.21
C GLY A 105 20.95 -3.31 -2.06
N GLY A 106 21.40 -3.17 -3.31
CA GLY A 106 21.06 -2.02 -4.18
C GLY A 106 19.58 -2.00 -4.62
N ALA A 107 19.19 -1.01 -5.44
CA ALA A 107 17.86 -1.03 -6.07
C ALA A 107 17.77 -2.18 -7.09
N PHE A 108 16.60 -2.83 -7.16
CA PHE A 108 16.40 -4.02 -8.00
C PHE A 108 15.08 -3.93 -8.75
N THR A 109 15.08 -4.26 -10.04
CA THR A 109 13.88 -4.22 -10.89
C THR A 109 13.52 -5.61 -11.39
N ILE A 110 12.25 -5.99 -11.22
CA ILE A 110 11.70 -7.26 -11.67
C ILE A 110 10.64 -7.01 -12.74
N SER A 111 10.78 -7.66 -13.89
CA SER A 111 9.84 -7.59 -15.01
C SER A 111 9.46 -9.00 -15.50
N GLY A 112 8.55 -9.09 -16.48
CA GLY A 112 8.15 -10.35 -17.10
C GLY A 112 6.76 -10.86 -16.66
N ASN A 113 6.63 -12.17 -16.51
CA ASN A 113 5.35 -12.83 -16.23
C ASN A 113 4.83 -12.52 -14.82
N PRO A 114 3.50 -12.41 -14.64
CA PRO A 114 2.92 -12.05 -13.35
C PRO A 114 3.13 -13.12 -12.28
N ILE A 115 3.21 -12.68 -11.03
CA ILE A 115 3.36 -13.56 -9.86
C ILE A 115 2.30 -13.25 -8.81
N GLY A 116 1.94 -14.25 -8.01
CA GLY A 116 1.26 -14.04 -6.73
C GLY A 116 2.24 -14.04 -5.57
N ILE A 117 1.92 -13.37 -4.48
CA ILE A 117 2.70 -13.38 -3.24
C ILE A 117 1.76 -13.55 -2.06
N THR A 118 1.94 -14.63 -1.29
CA THR A 118 1.00 -15.02 -0.23
C THR A 118 1.46 -14.65 1.18
N GLY A 119 2.76 -14.43 1.37
CA GLY A 119 3.37 -13.94 2.61
C GLY A 119 4.15 -12.65 2.36
N THR A 120 5.23 -12.40 3.09
CA THR A 120 5.83 -11.05 3.18
C THR A 120 6.46 -10.53 1.88
N VAL A 121 6.24 -9.24 1.61
CA VAL A 121 7.03 -8.45 0.64
C VAL A 121 7.82 -7.38 1.40
N SER A 122 9.14 -7.48 1.47
CA SER A 122 9.97 -6.54 2.24
C SER A 122 11.18 -6.10 1.43
N ALA A 123 11.62 -4.85 1.56
CA ALA A 123 12.89 -4.45 0.99
C ALA A 123 13.62 -3.39 1.82
N ASP A 124 14.90 -3.65 2.10
CA ASP A 124 15.80 -2.68 2.76
C ASP A 124 16.29 -1.61 1.76
N SER A 125 16.05 -1.84 0.48
CA SER A 125 16.37 -0.99 -0.66
C SER A 125 15.25 -1.01 -1.69
N ARG A 126 15.27 -0.14 -2.70
CA ARG A 126 14.14 0.00 -3.63
C ARG A 126 13.92 -1.27 -4.46
N LEU A 127 12.78 -1.94 -4.29
CA LEU A 127 12.35 -3.07 -5.11
C LEU A 127 11.23 -2.64 -6.07
N ASN A 128 11.51 -2.65 -7.38
CA ASN A 128 10.57 -2.23 -8.41
C ASN A 128 9.93 -3.43 -9.09
N PHE A 129 8.61 -3.46 -9.13
CA PHE A 129 7.83 -4.42 -9.91
C PHE A 129 7.33 -3.74 -11.19
N GLU A 130 7.97 -4.04 -12.32
CA GLU A 130 7.54 -3.69 -13.68
C GLU A 130 6.69 -4.79 -14.31
N MET A 131 6.21 -5.74 -13.50
CA MET A 131 5.30 -6.81 -13.88
C MET A 131 4.10 -6.84 -12.93
N PRO A 132 2.94 -7.37 -13.35
CA PRO A 132 1.80 -7.45 -12.46
C PRO A 132 2.08 -8.35 -11.25
N VAL A 133 1.57 -7.93 -10.09
CA VAL A 133 1.70 -8.68 -8.83
C VAL A 133 0.32 -8.86 -8.21
N ASP A 134 -0.01 -10.08 -7.80
CA ASP A 134 -1.18 -10.36 -6.97
C ASP A 134 -0.75 -10.59 -5.52
N LEU A 135 -1.11 -9.67 -4.63
CA LEU A 135 -0.84 -9.78 -3.19
C LEU A 135 -1.89 -10.64 -2.46
N GLY A 136 -2.89 -11.15 -3.16
CA GLY A 136 -3.95 -11.97 -2.59
C GLY A 136 -4.73 -11.25 -1.49
N SER A 137 -5.26 -12.02 -0.53
CA SER A 137 -6.05 -11.51 0.59
C SER A 137 -5.25 -11.35 1.89
N SER A 138 -3.99 -11.78 1.92
CA SER A 138 -3.12 -11.65 3.10
C SER A 138 -2.72 -10.20 3.34
N GLY A 139 -2.44 -9.86 4.59
CA GLY A 139 -1.80 -8.57 4.91
C GLY A 139 -0.31 -8.60 4.59
N HIS A 140 0.22 -7.47 4.10
CA HIS A 140 1.62 -7.29 3.74
C HIS A 140 2.20 -6.04 4.39
N ALA A 141 3.39 -6.15 4.98
CA ALA A 141 4.16 -5.00 5.43
C ALA A 141 5.19 -4.67 4.35
N LEU A 142 4.96 -3.60 3.60
CA LEU A 142 5.82 -3.18 2.50
C LEU A 142 6.88 -2.21 3.01
N GLN A 143 8.10 -2.36 2.52
CA GLN A 143 9.18 -1.43 2.81
C GLN A 143 9.92 -1.16 1.51
N SER A 144 9.98 0.11 1.08
CA SER A 144 10.70 0.53 -0.12
C SER A 144 10.29 -0.19 -1.42
N VAL A 145 8.99 -0.48 -1.58
CA VAL A 145 8.45 -1.16 -2.78
C VAL A 145 7.89 -0.15 -3.77
N SER A 146 8.14 -0.35 -5.06
CA SER A 146 7.53 0.44 -6.15
C SER A 146 6.77 -0.48 -7.10
N PHE A 147 5.49 -0.21 -7.30
CA PHE A 147 4.66 -0.87 -8.32
C PHE A 147 4.58 0.02 -9.56
N LEU A 148 5.17 -0.45 -10.65
CA LEU A 148 5.15 0.20 -11.97
C LEU A 148 4.20 -0.50 -12.95
N ALA A 149 3.56 -1.58 -12.50
CA ALA A 149 2.59 -2.40 -13.23
C ALA A 149 1.38 -2.70 -12.32
N PRO A 150 0.30 -3.31 -12.84
CA PRO A 150 -0.91 -3.56 -12.05
C PRO A 150 -0.65 -4.40 -10.79
N VAL A 151 -1.11 -3.90 -9.64
CA VAL A 151 -1.11 -4.64 -8.38
C VAL A 151 -2.53 -5.05 -8.01
N ALA A 152 -2.77 -6.35 -7.87
CA ALA A 152 -4.03 -6.93 -7.43
C ALA A 152 -3.93 -7.37 -5.97
N GLY A 153 -5.09 -7.62 -5.37
CA GLY A 153 -5.22 -8.08 -3.99
C GLY A 153 -6.31 -7.35 -3.23
N SER A 154 -6.63 -7.88 -2.06
CA SER A 154 -7.69 -7.37 -1.19
C SER A 154 -7.28 -7.30 0.28
N GLY A 155 -6.03 -7.64 0.59
CA GLY A 155 -5.50 -7.60 1.96
C GLY A 155 -5.18 -6.18 2.46
N THR A 156 -4.56 -6.12 3.63
CA THR A 156 -4.09 -4.85 4.22
C THR A 156 -2.61 -4.63 3.92
N LEU A 157 -2.24 -3.47 3.39
CA LEU A 157 -0.86 -3.04 3.20
C LEU A 157 -0.47 -2.02 4.28
N THR A 158 0.70 -2.20 4.87
CA THR A 158 1.31 -1.25 5.81
C THR A 158 2.72 -0.87 5.37
N GLY A 159 3.35 0.10 6.02
CA GLY A 159 4.73 0.50 5.74
C GLY A 159 4.86 1.55 4.62
N THR A 160 5.68 1.31 3.60
CA THR A 160 5.88 2.27 2.49
C THR A 160 5.87 1.61 1.12
N ALA A 161 5.14 2.24 0.19
CA ALA A 161 5.13 1.84 -1.22
C ALA A 161 4.92 3.03 -2.17
N SER A 162 5.25 2.84 -3.44
CA SER A 162 5.00 3.82 -4.51
C SER A 162 4.18 3.19 -5.63
N PHE A 163 3.20 3.93 -6.16
CA PHE A 163 2.38 3.58 -7.33
C PHE A 163 2.57 4.68 -8.36
N THR A 164 3.46 4.45 -9.32
CA THR A 164 4.01 5.56 -10.15
C THR A 164 3.65 5.48 -11.62
N THR A 165 2.80 4.53 -12.00
CA THR A 165 2.31 4.40 -13.37
C THR A 165 0.85 4.86 -13.42
N PRO A 166 0.47 5.79 -14.32
CA PRO A 166 -0.90 6.27 -14.48
C PRO A 166 -1.86 5.21 -15.06
N ILE A 167 -2.18 4.21 -14.24
CA ILE A 167 -3.08 3.10 -14.56
C ILE A 167 -4.10 2.93 -13.44
N GLN A 168 -5.24 2.33 -13.78
CA GLN A 168 -6.17 1.81 -12.79
C GLN A 168 -5.58 0.57 -12.13
N GLN A 169 -5.40 0.64 -10.82
CA GLN A 169 -4.92 -0.47 -10.01
C GLN A 169 -6.10 -1.38 -9.65
N PRO A 170 -6.00 -2.71 -9.86
CA PRO A 170 -7.05 -3.66 -9.49
C PRO A 170 -7.07 -3.96 -7.98
N PHE A 171 -6.18 -3.36 -7.18
CA PHE A 171 -6.15 -3.51 -5.74
C PHE A 171 -7.45 -2.98 -5.11
N THR A 172 -8.05 -3.77 -4.22
CA THR A 172 -9.32 -3.47 -3.54
C THR A 172 -9.20 -3.51 -2.02
N GLY A 173 -7.97 -3.65 -1.53
CA GLY A 173 -7.67 -3.80 -0.11
C GLY A 173 -7.60 -2.48 0.65
N THR A 174 -6.92 -2.53 1.79
CA THR A 174 -6.73 -1.38 2.69
C THR A 174 -5.26 -1.00 2.78
N LEU A 175 -4.94 0.29 2.76
CA LEU A 175 -3.63 0.83 3.10
C LEU A 175 -3.76 1.45 4.49
N ASP A 176 -3.08 0.88 5.49
CA ASP A 176 -3.23 1.27 6.90
C ASP A 176 -1.90 1.74 7.50
N GLY A 177 -1.86 3.00 7.96
CA GLY A 177 -0.63 3.61 8.46
C GLY A 177 0.47 3.76 7.39
N MET A 178 0.12 3.58 6.12
CA MET A 178 1.08 3.42 5.02
C MET A 178 1.49 4.77 4.42
N GLY A 179 2.80 4.94 4.18
CA GLY A 179 3.36 6.00 3.35
C GLY A 179 3.31 5.63 1.87
N SER A 180 2.62 6.44 1.06
CA SER A 180 2.35 6.17 -0.35
C SER A 180 2.77 7.34 -1.22
N TRP A 181 3.62 7.07 -2.20
CA TRP A 181 3.78 7.97 -3.36
C TRP A 181 2.82 7.51 -4.45
N ILE A 182 1.96 8.41 -4.91
CA ILE A 182 1.00 8.12 -5.98
C ILE A 182 1.27 9.12 -7.10
N LEU A 183 1.67 8.63 -8.27
CA LEU A 183 1.93 9.48 -9.44
C LEU A 183 1.02 9.02 -10.58
N GLY A 184 -0.18 9.60 -10.60
CA GLY A 184 -1.20 9.40 -11.63
C GLY A 184 -1.99 8.10 -11.54
N SER A 185 -1.67 7.18 -10.63
CA SER A 185 -2.44 5.93 -10.48
C SER A 185 -3.87 6.19 -9.99
N ASP A 186 -4.79 5.32 -10.42
CA ASP A 186 -6.17 5.25 -9.91
C ASP A 186 -6.32 4.04 -8.98
N LEU A 187 -6.44 4.33 -7.69
CA LEU A 187 -6.68 3.44 -6.55
C LEU A 187 -8.06 3.71 -5.95
N SER A 188 -9.06 4.10 -6.76
CA SER A 188 -10.42 4.44 -6.31
C SER A 188 -11.15 3.32 -5.57
N SER A 189 -10.76 2.07 -5.80
CA SER A 189 -11.32 0.90 -5.09
C SER A 189 -10.60 0.58 -3.76
N THR A 190 -9.54 1.32 -3.42
CA THR A 190 -8.69 1.10 -2.26
C THR A 190 -9.15 1.97 -1.08
N ARG A 191 -9.15 1.40 0.13
CA ARG A 191 -9.42 2.15 1.37
C ARG A 191 -8.11 2.62 1.98
N PHE A 192 -8.06 3.87 2.42
CA PHE A 192 -6.89 4.45 3.07
C PHE A 192 -7.21 4.82 4.51
N ASN A 193 -6.52 4.20 5.45
CA ASN A 193 -6.65 4.45 6.88
C ASN A 193 -5.31 4.93 7.44
N ASN A 194 -5.32 6.02 8.21
CA ASN A 194 -4.09 6.58 8.78
C ASN A 194 -2.97 6.84 7.76
N ALA A 195 -3.35 7.20 6.53
CA ALA A 195 -2.43 7.20 5.39
C ALA A 195 -1.60 8.48 5.30
N ARG A 196 -0.37 8.33 4.81
CA ARG A 196 0.48 9.44 4.36
C ARG A 196 0.63 9.37 2.85
N ILE A 197 0.12 10.36 2.13
CA ILE A 197 0.07 10.38 0.66
C ILE A 197 0.80 11.60 0.12
N VAL A 198 1.66 11.37 -0.87
CA VAL A 198 2.33 12.42 -1.65
C VAL A 198 2.11 12.15 -3.13
N GLY A 199 1.82 13.20 -3.89
CA GLY A 199 1.72 13.13 -5.35
C GLY A 199 0.34 13.51 -5.89
N TYR A 200 -0.07 12.92 -7.01
CA TYR A 200 -1.32 13.18 -7.70
C TYR A 200 -1.95 11.88 -8.18
N GLY A 201 -3.26 11.86 -8.40
CA GLY A 201 -3.98 10.67 -8.83
C GLY A 201 -5.35 10.57 -8.20
N LYS A 202 -5.90 9.35 -8.17
CA LYS A 202 -7.21 9.06 -7.60
C LYS A 202 -7.12 7.96 -6.56
N VAL A 203 -7.77 8.14 -5.42
CA VAL A 203 -7.89 7.11 -4.37
C VAL A 203 -9.33 6.94 -3.94
N GLY A 204 -9.62 5.84 -3.23
CA GLY A 204 -10.90 5.65 -2.57
C GLY A 204 -11.05 6.53 -1.34
N ALA A 205 -11.80 6.05 -0.34
CA ALA A 205 -12.06 6.81 0.88
C ALA A 205 -10.80 6.93 1.76
N LEU A 206 -10.65 8.11 2.39
CA LEU A 206 -9.62 8.44 3.37
C LEU A 206 -10.24 8.52 4.76
N THR A 207 -9.70 7.79 5.74
CA THR A 207 -10.17 7.77 7.13
C THR A 207 -9.04 7.85 8.14
N GLY A 208 -9.36 8.30 9.36
CA GLY A 208 -8.40 8.38 10.47
C GLY A 208 -7.44 9.55 10.32
N SER A 209 -6.19 9.38 10.76
CA SER A 209 -5.17 10.42 10.67
C SER A 209 -4.58 10.51 9.27
N VAL A 210 -4.95 11.53 8.50
CA VAL A 210 -4.54 11.66 7.09
C VAL A 210 -3.44 12.70 6.95
N GLN A 211 -2.29 12.30 6.42
CA GLN A 211 -1.30 13.23 5.88
C GLN A 211 -1.39 13.23 4.35
N ILE A 212 -1.58 14.39 3.74
CA ILE A 212 -1.70 14.52 2.29
C ILE A 212 -0.96 15.74 1.76
N GLN A 213 -0.22 15.54 0.68
CA GLN A 213 0.51 16.58 -0.05
C GLN A 213 0.29 16.39 -1.56
N PRO A 214 -0.75 17.03 -2.14
CA PRO A 214 -0.96 17.02 -3.57
C PRO A 214 0.16 17.77 -4.28
N MET A 215 0.94 17.08 -5.12
CA MET A 215 2.02 17.70 -5.89
C MET A 215 2.42 16.86 -7.10
N GLU A 216 3.00 17.51 -8.10
CA GLU A 216 3.68 16.87 -9.22
C GLU A 216 5.09 16.42 -8.81
N LEU A 217 5.74 15.63 -9.68
CA LEU A 217 7.08 15.10 -9.41
C LEU A 217 8.15 16.20 -9.30
N ASP A 218 7.97 17.30 -10.03
CA ASP A 218 8.88 18.46 -10.02
C ASP A 218 8.62 19.42 -8.86
N GLY A 219 7.62 19.14 -8.02
CA GLY A 219 7.25 19.99 -6.90
C GLY A 219 6.07 20.93 -7.16
N ALA A 220 5.60 21.02 -8.41
CA ALA A 220 4.48 21.90 -8.74
C ALA A 220 3.18 21.47 -8.02
N PRO A 221 2.24 22.40 -7.77
CA PRO A 221 0.93 22.07 -7.23
C PRO A 221 0.19 21.11 -8.15
N ALA A 222 -0.52 20.14 -7.56
CA ALA A 222 -1.35 19.19 -8.30
C ALA A 222 -2.75 19.08 -7.72
N THR A 223 -3.65 18.49 -8.51
CA THR A 223 -4.98 18.06 -8.04
C THR A 223 -4.96 16.57 -7.70
N PHE A 224 -5.47 16.24 -6.52
CA PHE A 224 -5.59 14.87 -6.04
C PHE A 224 -7.06 14.52 -5.80
N THR A 225 -7.55 13.41 -6.34
CA THR A 225 -8.96 13.00 -6.21
C THR A 225 -9.13 11.90 -5.17
N THR A 226 -10.17 12.00 -4.35
CA THR A 226 -10.52 10.98 -3.34
C THR A 226 -12.03 10.74 -3.32
N GLY A 227 -12.47 9.60 -2.77
CA GLY A 227 -13.86 9.38 -2.37
C GLY A 227 -14.21 10.21 -1.13
N ALA A 228 -14.90 9.63 -0.14
CA ALA A 228 -15.14 10.31 1.13
C ALA A 228 -13.83 10.69 1.83
N PHE A 229 -13.73 11.94 2.29
CA PHE A 229 -12.59 12.45 3.03
C PHE A 229 -12.98 12.62 4.50
N GLN A 230 -12.67 11.64 5.34
CA GLN A 230 -13.13 11.55 6.72
C GLN A 230 -11.96 11.55 7.71
N ALA A 231 -11.21 12.65 7.76
CA ALA A 231 -10.05 12.78 8.63
C ALA A 231 -10.45 13.14 10.07
N ASP A 232 -9.70 12.60 11.04
CA ASP A 232 -9.76 12.93 12.47
C ASP A 232 -8.43 13.44 13.06
N GLY A 233 -7.46 13.69 12.18
CA GLY A 233 -6.14 14.21 12.49
C GLY A 233 -5.24 14.20 11.25
N GLY A 234 -3.96 14.48 11.47
CA GLY A 234 -2.93 14.45 10.42
C GLY A 234 -2.59 15.83 9.88
N TYR A 235 -2.19 15.90 8.61
CA TYR A 235 -1.57 17.08 8.02
C TYR A 235 -2.04 17.31 6.58
N LEU A 236 -2.34 18.56 6.26
CA LEU A 236 -2.55 19.03 4.89
C LEU A 236 -1.39 19.95 4.51
N PHE A 237 -0.60 19.51 3.53
CA PHE A 237 0.43 20.33 2.90
C PHE A 237 -0.09 20.79 1.54
N ALA A 238 -0.07 22.10 1.28
CA ALA A 238 -0.56 22.64 0.02
C ALA A 238 0.41 23.68 -0.54
N MET A 239 0.91 23.42 -1.76
CA MET A 239 1.65 24.42 -2.53
C MET A 239 0.69 25.50 -3.03
N LEU A 240 1.03 26.76 -2.81
CA LEU A 240 0.34 27.91 -3.38
C LEU A 240 1.23 28.50 -4.49
N GLU A 241 0.68 28.75 -5.67
CA GLU A 241 1.37 29.41 -6.78
C GLU A 241 0.46 30.42 -7.49
N GLU A 242 1.01 31.19 -8.44
CA GLU A 242 0.33 32.33 -9.06
C GLU A 242 -1.01 31.94 -9.71
N ASP A 243 -0.98 30.89 -10.51
CA ASP A 243 -2.14 30.44 -11.27
C ASP A 243 -3.00 29.47 -10.46
N MET A 244 -2.37 28.48 -9.84
CA MET A 244 -3.02 27.33 -9.21
C MET A 244 -2.38 27.01 -7.85
N GLY A 245 -3.16 26.39 -6.95
CA GLY A 245 -2.66 25.78 -5.73
C GLY A 245 -2.90 24.27 -5.73
N SER A 246 -2.24 23.56 -4.83
CA SER A 246 -2.52 22.16 -4.54
C SER A 246 -3.98 22.02 -4.10
N GLN A 247 -4.68 21.06 -4.68
CA GLN A 247 -6.10 20.88 -4.45
C GLN A 247 -6.41 19.40 -4.21
N ILE A 248 -7.37 19.15 -3.32
CA ILE A 248 -8.01 17.85 -3.14
C ILE A 248 -9.43 17.95 -3.67
N GLN A 249 -9.79 17.14 -4.66
CA GLN A 249 -11.16 16.97 -5.12
C GLN A 249 -11.78 15.78 -4.39
N VAL A 250 -12.84 16.02 -3.63
CA VAL A 250 -13.52 15.00 -2.83
C VAL A 250 -14.81 14.61 -3.52
N GLN A 251 -15.04 13.30 -3.67
CA GLN A 251 -16.27 12.69 -4.19
C GLN A 251 -17.03 12.02 -3.05
N GLY A 252 -17.76 12.82 -2.26
CA GLY A 252 -18.46 12.37 -1.06
C GLY A 252 -18.30 13.31 0.14
N PRO A 253 -18.71 12.87 1.34
CA PRO A 253 -18.69 13.73 2.53
C PRO A 253 -17.27 14.14 2.91
N VAL A 254 -17.16 15.37 3.44
CA VAL A 254 -15.91 15.98 3.90
C VAL A 254 -15.96 16.24 5.40
N ARG A 255 -14.99 15.67 6.11
CA ARG A 255 -14.65 15.99 7.49
C ARG A 255 -13.16 16.23 7.64
N VAL A 256 -12.80 17.39 8.17
CA VAL A 256 -11.40 17.84 8.36
C VAL A 256 -11.03 18.02 9.82
N GLU A 257 -11.68 17.28 10.72
CA GLU A 257 -11.44 17.41 12.16
C GLU A 257 -9.97 17.13 12.50
N GLY A 258 -9.30 18.08 13.13
CA GLY A 258 -7.97 17.83 13.67
C GLY A 258 -6.82 17.92 12.67
N ILE A 259 -7.08 18.16 11.37
CA ILE A 259 -6.02 18.32 10.38
C ILE A 259 -5.20 19.58 10.67
N ARG A 260 -3.89 19.43 10.76
CA ARG A 260 -2.93 20.53 10.82
C ARG A 260 -2.59 21.02 9.43
N PHE A 261 -2.81 22.30 9.16
CA PHE A 261 -2.60 22.87 7.82
C PHE A 261 -1.29 23.63 7.72
N LEU A 262 -0.46 23.29 6.73
CA LEU A 262 0.78 24.00 6.41
C LEU A 262 0.80 24.40 4.92
N PRO A 263 0.67 25.71 4.61
CA PRO A 263 0.93 26.21 3.26
C PRO A 263 2.42 26.11 2.92
N GLN A 264 2.70 25.93 1.64
CA GLN A 264 4.02 25.89 1.04
C GLN A 264 4.04 26.72 -0.24
N THR A 265 5.21 27.13 -0.70
CA THR A 265 5.40 27.86 -1.96
C THR A 265 6.70 27.44 -2.63
N ALA A 266 6.76 27.51 -3.95
CA ALA A 266 8.00 27.36 -4.69
C ALA A 266 8.78 28.68 -4.69
N GLY A 267 10.06 28.61 -4.32
CA GLY A 267 11.00 29.75 -4.37
C GLY A 267 10.48 30.99 -3.64
N ASP A 268 10.60 32.14 -4.30
CA ASP A 268 10.25 33.45 -3.74
C ASP A 268 8.78 33.86 -4.00
N PHE A 269 7.91 32.90 -4.34
CA PHE A 269 6.52 33.19 -4.66
C PHE A 269 5.79 33.85 -3.46
N ALA A 270 5.03 34.89 -3.78
CA ALA A 270 4.28 35.70 -2.83
C ALA A 270 2.79 35.71 -3.21
N PRO A 271 1.88 35.15 -2.39
CA PRO A 271 0.46 35.22 -2.67
C PRO A 271 -0.06 36.66 -2.79
N VAL A 272 -0.74 36.94 -3.90
CA VAL A 272 -1.37 38.24 -4.15
C VAL A 272 -2.56 38.43 -3.22
N SER A 273 -2.65 39.59 -2.55
CA SER A 273 -3.81 39.93 -1.70
C SER A 273 -5.11 39.83 -2.51
N GLY A 274 -6.11 39.17 -1.95
CA GLY A 274 -7.39 38.84 -2.59
C GLY A 274 -7.40 37.52 -3.35
N LYS A 275 -6.25 36.90 -3.66
CA LYS A 275 -6.22 35.59 -4.32
C LYS A 275 -6.82 34.52 -3.41
N VAL A 276 -7.73 33.74 -3.97
CA VAL A 276 -8.39 32.61 -3.32
C VAL A 276 -7.80 31.31 -3.86
N TYR A 277 -7.47 30.39 -2.97
CA TYR A 277 -7.03 29.03 -3.28
C TYR A 277 -8.04 28.05 -2.69
N ILE A 278 -8.54 27.14 -3.53
CA ILE A 278 -9.40 26.04 -3.09
C ILE A 278 -8.49 24.89 -2.69
N LEU A 279 -8.43 24.59 -1.39
CA LEU A 279 -7.62 23.51 -0.85
C LEU A 279 -8.36 22.17 -0.96
N ILE A 280 -9.65 22.19 -0.64
CA ILE A 280 -10.54 21.04 -0.81
C ILE A 280 -11.76 21.52 -1.59
N SER A 281 -11.95 20.93 -2.76
CA SER A 281 -13.19 21.06 -3.53
C SER A 281 -14.13 19.93 -3.13
N ASN A 282 -15.27 20.30 -2.57
CA ASN A 282 -16.30 19.40 -2.08
C ASN A 282 -17.40 19.28 -3.15
N ASP A 283 -17.41 18.19 -3.90
CA ASP A 283 -18.33 18.03 -5.04
C ASP A 283 -19.80 17.80 -4.64
N GLY A 284 -20.06 17.56 -3.37
CA GLY A 284 -21.40 17.36 -2.82
C GLY A 284 -22.12 18.69 -2.55
N THR A 285 -23.27 18.61 -1.88
CA THR A 285 -23.99 19.78 -1.36
C THR A 285 -23.89 19.90 0.16
N ASP A 286 -23.34 18.87 0.83
CA ASP A 286 -23.22 18.83 2.27
C ASP A 286 -22.06 19.74 2.72
N PRO A 287 -22.22 20.47 3.84
CA PRO A 287 -21.17 21.33 4.35
C PRO A 287 -19.98 20.51 4.86
N ILE A 288 -18.78 21.11 4.79
CA ILE A 288 -17.60 20.56 5.45
C ILE A 288 -17.81 20.55 6.96
N SER A 289 -17.48 19.43 7.59
CA SER A 289 -17.55 19.27 9.05
C SER A 289 -16.17 19.23 9.71
N GLY A 290 -16.12 19.63 10.99
CA GLY A 290 -14.87 19.77 11.73
C GLY A 290 -14.08 21.01 11.31
N THR A 291 -12.87 21.15 11.85
CA THR A 291 -12.01 22.32 11.56
C THR A 291 -10.56 21.93 11.40
N LEU A 292 -9.89 22.61 10.46
CA LEU A 292 -8.43 22.69 10.42
C LEU A 292 -7.88 23.26 11.73
N ARG A 293 -6.61 22.98 11.97
CA ARG A 293 -5.84 23.45 13.12
C ARG A 293 -4.52 24.07 12.68
N ASP A 294 -4.02 24.97 13.51
CA ASP A 294 -2.68 25.53 13.40
C ASP A 294 -1.63 24.42 13.40
N TYR A 295 -0.65 24.54 12.51
CA TYR A 295 0.38 23.54 12.33
C TYR A 295 1.26 23.38 13.57
N GLU A 296 1.56 24.47 14.27
CA GLU A 296 2.47 24.48 15.40
C GLU A 296 1.74 24.11 16.69
N ASP A 297 0.73 24.91 17.07
CA ASP A 297 0.11 24.80 18.40
C ASP A 297 -1.21 23.99 18.42
N GLY A 298 -1.77 23.66 17.24
CA GLY A 298 -2.99 22.87 17.13
C GLY A 298 -4.29 23.62 17.43
N THR A 299 -4.24 24.95 17.54
CA THR A 299 -5.43 25.79 17.75
C THR A 299 -6.39 25.67 16.55
N PRO A 300 -7.70 25.48 16.77
CA PRO A 300 -8.67 25.41 15.68
C PRO A 300 -8.76 26.70 14.86
N TYR A 301 -8.81 26.57 13.53
CA TYR A 301 -9.21 27.64 12.63
C TYR A 301 -10.71 27.54 12.35
N LEU A 302 -11.48 28.44 12.95
CA LEU A 302 -12.90 28.60 12.65
C LEU A 302 -13.10 29.36 11.33
N GLU A 303 -14.33 29.42 10.83
CA GLU A 303 -14.69 30.27 9.68
C GLU A 303 -14.16 31.70 9.86
N GLY A 304 -13.45 32.20 8.84
CA GLY A 304 -12.85 33.54 8.85
C GLY A 304 -11.57 33.68 9.69
N SER A 305 -11.09 32.60 10.32
CA SER A 305 -9.83 32.61 11.06
C SER A 305 -8.66 32.98 10.15
N VAL A 306 -7.67 33.67 10.71
CA VAL A 306 -6.47 34.12 9.99
C VAL A 306 -5.27 33.28 10.44
N LEU A 307 -4.81 32.43 9.52
CA LEU A 307 -3.53 31.75 9.61
C LEU A 307 -2.41 32.76 9.32
N ARG A 308 -1.40 32.78 10.18
CA ARG A 308 -0.17 33.57 9.97
C ARG A 308 0.90 32.64 9.44
N TRP A 309 1.38 32.89 8.23
CA TRP A 309 2.32 32.01 7.54
C TRP A 309 3.45 32.85 6.92
N GLY A 310 4.61 32.87 7.59
CA GLY A 310 5.73 33.73 7.21
C GLY A 310 5.33 35.21 7.19
N ALA A 311 5.53 35.87 6.04
CA ALA A 311 5.10 37.25 5.82
C ALA A 311 3.61 37.36 5.44
N TYR A 312 2.86 36.27 5.31
CA TYR A 312 1.51 36.31 4.75
C TYR A 312 0.43 36.01 5.80
N ASP A 313 -0.71 36.66 5.64
CA ASP A 313 -1.94 36.32 6.35
C ASP A 313 -2.93 35.65 5.39
N LEU A 314 -3.40 34.45 5.73
CA LEU A 314 -4.38 33.68 4.96
C LEU A 314 -5.68 33.54 5.75
N ARG A 315 -6.82 33.94 5.17
CA ARG A 315 -8.16 33.74 5.77
C ARG A 315 -8.73 32.40 5.36
N ILE A 316 -9.14 31.59 6.33
CA ILE A 316 -9.80 30.30 6.12
C ILE A 316 -11.30 30.51 5.87
N SER A 317 -11.88 29.76 4.94
CA SER A 317 -13.33 29.63 4.77
C SER A 317 -13.73 28.20 4.41
N TYR A 318 -14.75 27.65 5.08
CA TYR A 318 -15.38 26.34 4.86
C TYR A 318 -16.65 26.42 4.00
N VAL A 319 -17.00 27.64 3.56
CA VAL A 319 -18.13 27.95 2.68
C VAL A 319 -17.66 28.72 1.45
N GLY A 320 -16.37 28.54 1.10
CA GLY A 320 -15.77 29.19 -0.06
C GLY A 320 -16.14 28.47 -1.36
N GLY A 321 -15.53 28.92 -2.47
CA GLY A 321 -15.76 28.32 -3.78
C GLY A 321 -17.22 28.43 -4.23
N ASP A 322 -17.89 27.28 -4.38
CA ASP A 322 -19.32 27.18 -4.71
C ASP A 322 -20.27 27.21 -3.49
N GLY A 323 -19.73 27.35 -2.27
CA GLY A 323 -20.49 27.51 -1.04
C GLY A 323 -20.23 26.43 0.01
N ASN A 324 -19.48 25.39 -0.33
CA ASN A 324 -19.12 24.28 0.55
C ASN A 324 -17.67 23.80 0.39
N ASP A 325 -16.81 24.61 -0.22
CA ASP A 325 -15.38 24.34 -0.36
C ASP A 325 -14.56 24.88 0.82
N LEU A 326 -13.43 24.21 1.08
CA LEU A 326 -12.39 24.74 1.97
C LEU A 326 -11.40 25.59 1.16
N THR A 327 -11.37 26.87 1.47
CA THR A 327 -10.52 27.84 0.79
C THR A 327 -9.62 28.61 1.74
N VAL A 328 -8.51 29.11 1.20
CA VAL A 328 -7.71 30.16 1.83
C VAL A 328 -7.64 31.38 0.93
N THR A 329 -7.88 32.55 1.51
CA THR A 329 -7.73 33.84 0.81
C THR A 329 -6.52 34.57 1.34
N ALA A 330 -5.58 34.95 0.48
CA ALA A 330 -4.47 35.81 0.86
C ALA A 330 -4.99 37.21 1.20
N ILE A 331 -4.69 37.72 2.39
CA ILE A 331 -5.20 39.03 2.85
C ILE A 331 -4.13 40.11 2.74
N LYS A 332 -2.90 39.82 3.17
CA LYS A 332 -1.82 40.81 3.20
C LYS A 332 -0.45 40.14 3.23
N ALA A 333 0.52 40.73 2.53
CA ALA A 333 1.94 40.56 2.76
C ALA A 333 2.41 41.57 3.83
N ARG A 334 3.11 41.08 4.85
CA ARG A 334 3.60 41.82 6.01
C ARG A 334 5.05 42.24 5.79
#